data_AF-A0A0H2M981-F1
#
_entry.id   AF-A0A0H2M981-F1
#
_cell.length_a   1.000
_cell.length_b   1.000
_cell.length_c   1.000
_cell.angle_alpha   90.00
_cell.angle_beta   90.00
_cell.angle_gamma   90.00
#
_symmetry.space_group_name_H-M   'P 1'
#
loop_
_entity.id
_entity.type
_entity.pdbx_description
1 polymer ?
#
loop_
_entity_poly.entity_id
_entity_poly.type
_entity_poly.pdbx_seq_one_letter_code
_entity_poly.pdbx_strand_id
1 'polypeptide(L)'
;MFGRTKLHPFIRANPPHADCAPATKDLLGRYEGQLPAALLELWRKHGLGLYGRRQICLIDPQAWQSTLDRWIVSPPSATVRVPIALTPFGTLLFYRKLTASDEDVAALNPVTRSISILSWDLADLFNKILSDPSQADEFIQPAMLETAQQQAGTLALGEAYHVDPMLLSMQMLKITRTNALALHQKLRAQVDHEQAPPAPPPDSIRAALPTNYRESFKDMERKDGQPSGLYLSTYIDWRRLVGLDADGNYRLLFWKNDHKTGEASGIRHYSGRYRVLDTEEGDCLLRLDLVFTGKSLGSDADDDGLYLMRSGGQPLLLQAARLEDMATAIGGRATMGSSEHYFQPVRLDDPFPVENSDGMDAPPFEDLPAALQALVHREPLRATIIEVGADNDPEDSTVMVWVDLGKNDGLRMNMPLMSPKDSPRALYGWVWQMDPERCGVGIKVRRDAAGAIVNGPEPGDVLVSRAD
;
A
#
# COMPACT_ATOMS: atom_id res chain seq x y z
N MET A 1 -60.30 -2.74 -12.26
CA MET A 1 -59.51 -1.54 -12.63
C MET A 1 -58.24 -1.58 -11.78
N PHE A 2 -57.12 -2.09 -12.32
CA PHE A 2 -55.88 -2.20 -11.55
C PHE A 2 -55.23 -0.82 -11.45
N GLY A 3 -55.15 -0.25 -10.24
CA GLY A 3 -54.50 1.04 -9.99
C GLY A 3 -53.03 1.03 -10.45
N ARG A 4 -52.57 2.14 -11.04
CA ARG A 4 -51.16 2.33 -11.40
C ARG A 4 -50.30 2.28 -10.13
N THR A 5 -49.26 1.44 -10.14
CA THR A 5 -48.28 1.32 -9.04
C THR A 5 -47.63 2.68 -8.73
N LYS A 6 -47.39 3.01 -7.46
CA LYS A 6 -46.78 4.30 -7.04
C LYS A 6 -45.39 4.53 -7.66
N LEU A 7 -44.64 3.46 -7.95
CA LEU A 7 -43.32 3.49 -8.60
C LEU A 7 -43.37 3.30 -10.14
N HIS A 8 -44.50 3.62 -10.78
CA HIS A 8 -44.62 3.50 -12.24
C HIS A 8 -43.60 4.33 -13.05
N PRO A 9 -43.25 5.58 -12.67
CA PRO A 9 -42.18 6.33 -13.34
C PRO A 9 -40.85 5.56 -13.40
N PHE A 10 -40.44 4.96 -12.28
CA PHE A 10 -39.26 4.10 -12.22
C PHE A 10 -39.33 2.92 -13.18
N ILE A 11 -40.43 2.17 -13.17
CA ILE A 11 -40.62 1.01 -14.06
C ILE A 11 -40.54 1.42 -15.54
N ARG A 12 -41.07 2.61 -15.87
CA ARG A 12 -41.03 3.13 -17.24
C ARG A 12 -39.61 3.50 -17.67
N ALA A 13 -38.85 4.15 -16.80
CA ALA A 13 -37.46 4.55 -17.09
C ALA A 13 -36.49 3.35 -17.06
N ASN A 14 -36.74 2.39 -16.17
CA ASN A 14 -35.91 1.22 -15.92
C ASN A 14 -36.80 -0.04 -15.94
N PRO A 15 -37.12 -0.59 -17.13
CA PRO A 15 -37.93 -1.81 -17.20
C PRO A 15 -37.21 -3.01 -16.56
N PRO A 16 -37.94 -3.92 -15.89
CA PRO A 16 -37.36 -5.14 -15.31
C PRO A 16 -36.81 -6.03 -16.41
N HIS A 17 -35.67 -6.67 -16.16
CA HIS A 17 -35.11 -7.70 -17.04
C HIS A 17 -35.93 -8.98 -16.95
N ALA A 18 -35.80 -9.83 -17.97
CA ALA A 18 -36.56 -11.08 -18.07
C ALA A 18 -36.34 -12.03 -16.88
N ASP A 19 -35.15 -11.97 -16.27
CA ASP A 19 -34.75 -12.84 -15.15
C ASP A 19 -35.23 -12.31 -13.78
N CYS A 20 -36.00 -11.21 -13.74
CA CYS A 20 -36.55 -10.71 -12.48
C CYS A 20 -37.60 -11.69 -11.92
N ALA A 21 -37.45 -12.05 -10.66
CA ALA A 21 -38.32 -13.02 -9.99
C ALA A 21 -39.25 -12.32 -8.99
N PRO A 22 -40.59 -12.40 -9.14
CA PRO A 22 -41.54 -11.88 -8.17
C PRO A 22 -41.24 -12.34 -6.74
N ALA A 23 -41.32 -11.41 -5.79
CA ALA A 23 -41.08 -11.73 -4.38
C ALA A 23 -42.11 -12.73 -3.84
N THR A 24 -41.65 -13.67 -3.02
CA THR A 24 -42.52 -14.64 -2.35
C THR A 24 -43.39 -13.96 -1.29
N LYS A 25 -44.51 -14.58 -0.92
CA LYS A 25 -45.36 -14.07 0.17
C LYS A 25 -44.60 -13.96 1.49
N ASP A 26 -43.72 -14.93 1.78
CA ASP A 26 -42.91 -14.92 2.99
C ASP A 26 -41.93 -13.74 3.01
N LEU A 27 -41.29 -13.44 1.88
CA LEU A 27 -40.41 -12.27 1.77
C LEU A 27 -41.19 -10.96 1.98
N LEU A 28 -42.34 -10.82 1.30
CA LEU A 28 -43.18 -9.63 1.42
C LEU A 28 -43.69 -9.42 2.86
N GLY A 29 -44.16 -10.49 3.51
CA GLY A 29 -44.68 -10.44 4.88
C GLY A 29 -43.63 -10.06 5.93
N ARG A 30 -42.35 -10.44 5.72
CA ARG A 30 -41.26 -10.06 6.63
C ARG A 30 -40.98 -8.56 6.64
N TYR A 31 -41.11 -7.89 5.50
CA TYR A 31 -40.81 -6.46 5.37
C TYR A 31 -42.07 -5.57 5.40
N GLU A 32 -43.25 -6.16 5.56
CA GLU A 32 -44.49 -5.41 5.78
C GLU A 32 -44.38 -4.54 7.05
N GLY A 33 -44.74 -3.27 6.94
CA GLY A 33 -44.58 -2.28 8.01
C GLY A 33 -43.15 -1.79 8.25
N GLN A 34 -42.14 -2.46 7.68
CA GLN A 34 -40.73 -2.02 7.73
C GLN A 34 -40.35 -1.20 6.50
N LEU A 35 -40.77 -1.64 5.31
CA LEU A 35 -40.56 -0.94 4.05
C LEU A 35 -41.84 -0.23 3.57
N PRO A 36 -41.71 0.84 2.77
CA PRO A 36 -42.85 1.47 2.12
C PRO A 36 -43.62 0.49 1.23
N ALA A 37 -44.96 0.51 1.33
CA ALA A 37 -45.83 -0.38 0.56
C ALA A 37 -45.61 -0.30 -0.96
N ALA A 38 -45.13 0.84 -1.45
CA ALA A 38 -44.78 1.07 -2.85
C ALA A 38 -43.65 0.16 -3.35
N LEU A 39 -42.62 -0.08 -2.53
CA LEU A 39 -41.52 -0.98 -2.85
C LEU A 39 -41.99 -2.45 -2.81
N LEU A 40 -42.79 -2.81 -1.80
CA LEU A 40 -43.37 -4.17 -1.70
C LEU A 40 -44.31 -4.47 -2.88
N GLU A 41 -45.06 -3.49 -3.37
CA GLU A 41 -45.87 -3.61 -4.58
C GLU A 41 -45.01 -3.82 -5.84
N LEU A 42 -43.88 -3.11 -5.97
CA LEU A 42 -42.91 -3.30 -7.04
C LEU A 42 -42.35 -4.74 -7.02
N TRP A 43 -41.86 -5.21 -5.87
CA TRP A 43 -41.32 -6.56 -5.72
C TRP A 43 -42.35 -7.65 -6.02
N ARG A 44 -43.60 -7.45 -5.61
CA ARG A 44 -44.70 -8.39 -5.87
C ARG A 44 -45.05 -8.50 -7.36
N LYS A 45 -45.04 -7.38 -8.10
CA LYS A 45 -45.47 -7.34 -9.51
C LYS A 45 -44.34 -7.59 -10.50
N HIS A 46 -43.14 -7.09 -10.21
CA HIS A 46 -42.02 -7.05 -11.14
C HIS A 46 -40.77 -7.77 -10.62
N GLY A 47 -40.71 -8.09 -9.33
CA GLY A 47 -39.68 -8.95 -8.77
C GLY A 47 -38.38 -8.29 -8.36
N LEU A 48 -37.50 -9.12 -7.82
CA LEU A 48 -36.10 -8.79 -7.55
C LEU A 48 -35.26 -9.17 -8.76
N GLY A 49 -34.22 -8.39 -9.05
CA GLY A 49 -33.39 -8.59 -10.23
C GLY A 49 -32.90 -7.27 -10.83
N LEU A 50 -32.39 -7.34 -12.06
CA LEU A 50 -31.82 -6.20 -12.78
C LEU A 50 -32.90 -5.36 -13.48
N TYR A 51 -32.78 -4.04 -13.37
CA TYR A 51 -33.69 -3.07 -13.96
C TYR A 51 -32.93 -2.09 -14.87
N GLY A 52 -33.53 -1.82 -16.04
CA GLY A 52 -33.04 -0.83 -17.00
C GLY A 52 -31.66 -1.15 -17.61
N ARG A 53 -31.15 -0.22 -18.43
CA ARG A 53 -29.81 -0.36 -19.04
C ARG A 53 -28.68 -0.09 -18.07
N ARG A 54 -28.96 0.66 -17.00
CA ARG A 54 -28.04 0.94 -15.89
C ARG A 54 -27.91 -0.24 -14.91
N GLN A 55 -28.57 -1.37 -15.17
CA GLN A 55 -28.45 -2.62 -14.41
C GLN A 55 -28.56 -2.42 -12.89
N ILE A 56 -29.52 -1.60 -12.45
CA ILE A 56 -29.82 -1.43 -11.02
C ILE A 56 -30.41 -2.75 -10.53
N CYS A 57 -29.79 -3.38 -9.54
CA CYS A 57 -30.22 -4.68 -9.04
C CYS A 57 -31.05 -4.51 -7.77
N LEU A 58 -32.34 -4.83 -7.80
CA LEU A 58 -33.13 -5.01 -6.57
C LEU A 58 -32.77 -6.35 -5.94
N ILE A 59 -32.47 -6.34 -4.65
CA ILE A 59 -31.89 -7.48 -3.94
C ILE A 59 -32.82 -8.00 -2.84
N ASP A 60 -32.62 -9.25 -2.43
CA ASP A 60 -33.21 -9.77 -1.20
C ASP A 60 -32.44 -9.17 0.00
N PRO A 61 -33.10 -8.38 0.88
CA PRO A 61 -32.38 -7.76 1.99
C PRO A 61 -31.80 -8.78 2.96
N GLN A 62 -32.37 -9.99 3.07
CA GLN A 62 -31.90 -11.01 4.02
C GLN A 62 -30.47 -11.45 3.68
N ALA A 63 -30.16 -11.59 2.39
CA ALA A 63 -28.82 -11.99 1.94
C ALA A 63 -27.75 -10.91 2.21
N TRP A 64 -28.17 -9.65 2.42
CA TRP A 64 -27.28 -8.49 2.51
C TRP A 64 -27.25 -7.82 3.87
N GLN A 65 -28.17 -8.18 4.78
CA GLN A 65 -28.30 -7.52 6.08
C GLN A 65 -27.00 -7.60 6.90
N SER A 66 -26.38 -8.78 6.99
CA SER A 66 -25.14 -8.97 7.74
C SER A 66 -23.99 -8.14 7.15
N THR A 67 -23.94 -7.98 5.83
CA THR A 67 -22.97 -7.11 5.17
C THR A 67 -23.20 -5.65 5.54
N LEU A 68 -24.44 -5.16 5.44
CA LEU A 68 -24.77 -3.78 5.84
C LEU A 68 -24.43 -3.50 7.31
N ASP A 69 -24.79 -4.40 8.20
CA ASP A 69 -24.56 -4.27 9.64
C ASP A 69 -23.06 -4.25 9.97
N ARG A 70 -22.22 -5.04 9.26
CA ARG A 70 -20.77 -4.97 9.44
C ARG A 70 -20.20 -3.62 9.00
N TRP A 71 -20.73 -3.02 7.94
CA TRP A 71 -20.22 -1.74 7.45
C TRP A 71 -20.57 -0.55 8.35
N ILE A 72 -21.70 -0.60 9.05
CA ILE A 72 -22.19 0.52 9.88
C ILE A 72 -21.87 0.27 11.36
N VAL A 73 -20.98 1.09 11.93
CA VAL A 73 -20.49 0.93 13.32
C VAL A 73 -21.57 1.16 14.38
N SER A 74 -22.61 1.95 14.09
CA SER A 74 -23.71 2.16 15.05
C SER A 74 -24.59 0.91 15.21
N PRO A 75 -25.08 0.61 16.43
CA PRO A 75 -25.81 -0.62 16.72
C PRO A 75 -26.96 -0.88 15.73
N PRO A 76 -27.15 -2.12 15.25
CA PRO A 76 -28.27 -2.47 14.37
C PRO A 76 -29.65 -2.13 14.94
N SER A 77 -29.78 -2.08 16.27
CA SER A 77 -31.02 -1.76 16.98
C SER A 77 -31.33 -0.25 17.06
N ALA A 78 -30.40 0.63 16.69
CA ALA A 78 -30.61 2.08 16.81
C ALA A 78 -31.60 2.62 15.77
N THR A 79 -31.71 1.96 14.62
CA THR A 79 -32.55 2.39 13.49
C THR A 79 -32.79 1.18 12.59
N VAL A 80 -34.02 0.96 12.13
CA VAL A 80 -34.27 -0.12 11.15
C VAL A 80 -33.59 0.25 9.83
N ARG A 81 -32.71 -0.62 9.35
CA ARG A 81 -31.96 -0.46 8.10
C ARG A 81 -32.16 -1.69 7.25
N VAL A 82 -32.58 -1.49 6.00
CA VAL A 82 -32.91 -2.58 5.08
C VAL A 82 -32.16 -2.36 3.77
N PRO A 83 -31.22 -3.24 3.37
CA PRO A 83 -30.56 -3.15 2.06
C PRO A 83 -31.56 -3.50 0.95
N ILE A 84 -31.74 -2.63 -0.04
CA ILE A 84 -32.82 -2.75 -1.03
C ILE A 84 -32.33 -2.87 -2.48
N ALA A 85 -31.15 -2.33 -2.80
CA ALA A 85 -30.62 -2.40 -4.16
C ALA A 85 -29.09 -2.31 -4.23
N LEU A 86 -28.53 -2.72 -5.36
CA LEU A 86 -27.13 -2.50 -5.74
C LEU A 86 -27.06 -1.73 -7.05
N THR A 87 -26.06 -0.85 -7.13
CA THR A 87 -25.58 -0.33 -8.42
C THR A 87 -24.69 -1.35 -9.12
N PRO A 88 -24.40 -1.20 -10.43
CA PRO A 88 -23.49 -2.09 -11.15
C PRO A 88 -22.07 -2.15 -10.57
N PHE A 89 -21.63 -1.13 -9.83
CA PHE A 89 -20.30 -1.07 -9.22
C PHE A 89 -20.30 -1.47 -7.75
N GLY A 90 -21.37 -2.12 -7.28
CA GLY A 90 -21.46 -2.64 -5.92
C GLY A 90 -21.78 -1.60 -4.86
N THR A 91 -22.14 -0.36 -5.19
CA THR A 91 -22.71 0.55 -4.18
C THR A 91 -24.04 -0.01 -3.68
N LEU A 92 -24.15 -0.20 -2.36
CA LEU A 92 -25.32 -0.76 -1.68
C LEU A 92 -26.28 0.34 -1.27
N LEU A 93 -27.49 0.33 -1.82
CA LEU A 93 -28.56 1.22 -1.44
C LEU A 93 -29.39 0.57 -0.32
N PHE A 94 -29.64 1.31 0.75
CA PHE A 94 -30.40 0.83 1.88
C PHE A 94 -31.36 1.88 2.41
N TYR A 95 -32.54 1.43 2.76
CA TYR A 95 -33.60 2.23 3.37
C TYR A 95 -33.37 2.32 4.87
N ARG A 96 -33.64 3.48 5.47
CA ARG A 96 -33.71 3.66 6.92
C ARG A 96 -35.08 4.14 7.35
N LYS A 97 -35.67 3.45 8.32
CA LYS A 97 -36.83 3.95 9.05
C LYS A 97 -36.34 4.70 10.28
N LEU A 98 -36.33 6.02 10.21
CA LEU A 98 -35.79 6.88 11.27
C LEU A 98 -36.78 7.01 12.42
N THR A 99 -38.06 7.22 12.09
CA THR A 99 -39.17 7.28 13.06
C THR A 99 -40.39 6.53 12.50
N ALA A 100 -41.55 6.68 13.14
CA ALA A 100 -42.79 6.13 12.60
C ALA A 100 -43.22 6.80 11.28
N SER A 101 -42.83 8.06 11.07
CA SER A 101 -43.18 8.88 9.90
C SER A 101 -42.01 9.24 9.01
N ASP A 102 -40.78 9.23 9.55
CA ASP A 102 -39.61 9.73 8.86
C ASP A 102 -38.77 8.56 8.34
N GLU A 103 -38.33 8.70 7.10
CA GLU A 103 -37.49 7.76 6.39
C GLU A 103 -36.37 8.47 5.64
N ASP A 104 -35.37 7.70 5.23
CA ASP A 104 -34.48 8.10 4.16
C ASP A 104 -33.97 6.87 3.40
N VAL A 105 -33.27 7.13 2.31
CA VAL A 105 -32.50 6.12 1.59
C VAL A 105 -31.07 6.61 1.43
N ALA A 106 -30.13 5.75 1.79
CA ALA A 106 -28.71 6.03 1.76
C ALA A 106 -27.96 5.04 0.87
N ALA A 107 -26.78 5.46 0.41
CA ALA A 107 -25.84 4.66 -0.36
C ALA A 107 -24.57 4.41 0.45
N LEU A 108 -24.16 3.15 0.54
CA LEU A 108 -22.87 2.72 1.04
C LEU A 108 -21.99 2.35 -0.16
N ASN A 109 -20.93 3.12 -0.40
CA ASN A 109 -19.91 2.77 -1.38
C ASN A 109 -18.77 2.02 -0.68
N PRO A 110 -18.58 0.71 -0.91
CA PRO A 110 -17.58 -0.08 -0.21
C PRO A 110 -16.14 0.23 -0.66
N VAL A 111 -15.96 0.84 -1.84
CA VAL A 111 -14.65 1.20 -2.39
C VAL A 111 -14.14 2.49 -1.76
N THR A 112 -14.98 3.53 -1.73
CA THR A 112 -14.63 4.83 -1.09
C THR A 112 -14.92 4.85 0.41
N ARG A 113 -15.50 3.77 0.94
CA ARG A 113 -15.83 3.59 2.38
C ARG A 113 -16.73 4.70 2.92
N SER A 114 -17.61 5.24 2.07
CA SER A 114 -18.45 6.39 2.38
C SER A 114 -19.93 6.02 2.42
N ILE A 115 -20.68 6.75 3.25
CA ILE A 115 -22.13 6.69 3.30
C ILE A 115 -22.67 8.08 2.94
N SER A 116 -23.61 8.14 2.01
CA SER A 116 -24.31 9.36 1.61
C SER A 116 -25.82 9.15 1.69
N ILE A 117 -26.56 10.19 2.11
CA ILE A 117 -28.02 10.20 2.05
C ILE A 117 -28.41 10.61 0.63
N LEU A 118 -29.18 9.78 -0.06
CA LEU A 118 -29.62 10.05 -1.43
C LEU A 118 -30.95 10.78 -1.47
N SER A 119 -31.88 10.41 -0.59
CA SER A 119 -33.24 10.97 -0.54
C SER A 119 -33.84 10.79 0.84
N TRP A 120 -34.75 11.68 1.23
CA TRP A 120 -35.56 11.58 2.44
C TRP A 120 -36.93 10.91 2.19
N ASP A 121 -37.17 10.41 0.98
CA ASP A 121 -38.36 9.63 0.62
C ASP A 121 -37.98 8.58 -0.44
N LEU A 122 -38.41 7.34 -0.20
CA LEU A 122 -38.08 6.21 -1.07
C LEU A 122 -38.73 6.33 -2.45
N ALA A 123 -39.95 6.85 -2.52
CA ALA A 123 -40.61 7.02 -3.80
C ALA A 123 -39.93 8.10 -4.65
N ASP A 124 -39.40 9.16 -4.02
CA ASP A 124 -38.60 10.19 -4.66
C ASP A 124 -37.26 9.64 -5.17
N LEU A 125 -36.56 8.80 -4.41
CA LEU A 125 -35.37 8.11 -4.92
C LEU A 125 -35.70 7.34 -6.21
N PHE A 126 -36.73 6.51 -6.19
CA PHE A 126 -37.05 5.67 -7.36
C PHE A 126 -37.56 6.48 -8.54
N ASN A 127 -38.52 7.38 -8.31
CA ASN A 127 -39.23 8.07 -9.38
C ASN A 127 -38.54 9.34 -9.89
N LYS A 128 -37.70 9.99 -9.08
CA LYS A 128 -36.96 11.20 -9.49
C LYS A 128 -35.50 10.86 -9.75
N ILE A 129 -34.77 10.38 -8.75
CA ILE A 129 -33.31 10.21 -8.84
C ILE A 129 -32.93 9.06 -9.77
N LEU A 130 -33.42 7.84 -9.53
CA LEU A 130 -33.08 6.65 -10.34
C LEU A 130 -33.73 6.66 -11.72
N SER A 131 -34.73 7.51 -11.94
CA SER A 131 -35.44 7.65 -13.23
C SER A 131 -34.88 8.77 -14.10
N ASP A 132 -34.15 9.72 -13.51
CA ASP A 132 -33.52 10.85 -14.22
C ASP A 132 -32.07 10.50 -14.57
N PRO A 133 -31.71 10.43 -15.86
CA PRO A 133 -30.34 10.15 -16.27
C PRO A 133 -29.30 11.08 -15.64
N SER A 134 -29.61 12.38 -15.52
CA SER A 134 -28.64 13.38 -15.01
C SER A 134 -28.29 13.15 -13.55
N GLN A 135 -29.28 12.80 -12.73
CA GLN A 135 -29.09 12.47 -11.31
C GLN A 135 -28.48 11.07 -11.16
N ALA A 136 -28.89 10.12 -12.01
CA ALA A 136 -28.33 8.77 -12.01
C ALA A 136 -26.83 8.71 -12.36
N ASP A 137 -26.36 9.64 -13.18
CA ASP A 137 -24.96 9.74 -13.61
C ASP A 137 -23.99 10.07 -12.47
N GLU A 138 -24.47 10.71 -11.39
CA GLU A 138 -23.66 11.04 -10.22
C GLU A 138 -23.14 9.78 -9.50
N PHE A 139 -23.86 8.66 -9.58
CA PHE A 139 -23.49 7.40 -8.93
C PHE A 139 -23.33 6.20 -9.88
N ILE A 140 -23.81 6.29 -11.13
CA ILE A 140 -23.56 5.32 -12.20
C ILE A 140 -23.09 6.07 -13.44
N GLN A 141 -21.80 6.37 -13.49
CA GLN A 141 -21.21 7.11 -14.62
C GLN A 141 -21.36 6.32 -15.94
N PRO A 142 -22.01 6.88 -16.98
CA PRO A 142 -22.27 6.17 -18.23
C PRO A 142 -21.01 5.66 -18.92
N ALA A 143 -19.99 6.52 -19.04
CA ALA A 143 -18.74 6.15 -19.71
C ALA A 143 -18.03 4.97 -19.02
N MET A 144 -18.09 4.93 -17.69
CA MET A 144 -17.50 3.85 -16.89
C MET A 144 -18.29 2.55 -17.07
N LEU A 145 -19.63 2.63 -17.08
CA LEU A 145 -20.51 1.49 -17.31
C LEU A 145 -20.34 0.91 -18.72
N GLU A 146 -20.27 1.77 -19.74
CA GLU A 146 -20.02 1.35 -21.13
C GLU A 146 -18.68 0.64 -21.26
N THR A 147 -17.62 1.22 -20.67
CA THR A 147 -16.29 0.59 -20.64
C THR A 147 -16.32 -0.76 -19.94
N ALA A 148 -17.02 -0.86 -18.81
CA ALA A 148 -17.17 -2.10 -18.05
C ALA A 148 -17.87 -3.19 -18.88
N GLN A 149 -18.94 -2.82 -19.58
CA GLN A 149 -19.68 -3.73 -20.46
C GLN A 149 -18.84 -4.20 -21.64
N GLN A 150 -18.04 -3.31 -22.24
CA GLN A 150 -17.14 -3.66 -23.34
C GLN A 150 -16.01 -4.61 -22.89
N GLN A 151 -15.39 -4.36 -21.73
CA GLN A 151 -14.26 -5.16 -21.25
C GLN A 151 -14.69 -6.48 -20.61
N ALA A 152 -15.75 -6.46 -19.80
CA ALA A 152 -16.09 -7.58 -18.92
C ALA A 152 -17.42 -8.25 -19.31
N GLY A 153 -18.24 -7.66 -20.18
CA GLY A 153 -19.57 -8.15 -20.55
C GLY A 153 -20.66 -7.74 -19.56
N THR A 154 -21.91 -8.06 -19.87
CA THR A 154 -23.10 -7.74 -19.05
C THR A 154 -23.11 -8.48 -17.71
N LEU A 155 -23.54 -7.83 -16.63
CA LEU A 155 -23.71 -8.47 -15.31
C LEU A 155 -24.86 -9.49 -15.28
N ALA A 156 -24.63 -10.61 -14.59
CA ALA A 156 -25.67 -11.51 -14.10
C ALA A 156 -26.16 -11.10 -12.70
N LEU A 157 -27.22 -11.75 -12.21
CA LEU A 157 -27.76 -11.50 -10.87
C LEU A 157 -26.71 -11.77 -9.78
N GLY A 158 -26.52 -10.80 -8.88
CA GLY A 158 -25.55 -10.91 -7.78
C GLY A 158 -24.10 -10.59 -8.19
N GLU A 159 -23.86 -10.21 -9.45
CA GLU A 159 -22.56 -9.70 -9.89
C GLU A 159 -22.48 -8.17 -9.77
N ALA A 160 -21.24 -7.68 -9.65
CA ALA A 160 -20.88 -6.28 -9.80
C ALA A 160 -19.59 -6.15 -10.61
N TYR A 161 -19.39 -4.99 -11.22
CA TYR A 161 -18.13 -4.56 -11.79
C TYR A 161 -17.21 -4.08 -10.67
N HIS A 162 -16.02 -4.68 -10.59
CA HIS A 162 -14.94 -4.22 -9.74
C HIS A 162 -13.89 -3.53 -10.60
N VAL A 163 -13.57 -2.28 -10.24
CA VAL A 163 -12.49 -1.51 -10.85
C VAL A 163 -11.30 -1.58 -9.93
N ASP A 164 -10.16 -1.99 -10.49
CA ASP A 164 -8.91 -2.07 -9.74
C ASP A 164 -8.47 -0.65 -9.32
N PRO A 165 -8.47 -0.31 -8.02
CA PRO A 165 -8.16 1.03 -7.56
C PRO A 165 -6.70 1.43 -7.85
N MET A 166 -5.76 0.46 -7.88
CA MET A 166 -4.35 0.77 -8.19
C MET A 166 -4.19 1.20 -9.63
N LEU A 167 -4.82 0.49 -10.56
CA LEU A 167 -4.74 0.83 -11.98
C LEU A 167 -5.46 2.15 -12.28
N LEU A 168 -6.62 2.39 -11.63
CA LEU A 168 -7.35 3.64 -11.78
C LEU A 168 -6.48 4.86 -11.41
N SER A 169 -5.68 4.76 -10.34
CA SER A 169 -4.74 5.81 -9.94
C SER A 169 -3.61 6.06 -10.96
N MET A 170 -3.26 5.05 -11.74
CA MET A 170 -2.28 5.11 -12.83
C MET A 170 -2.90 5.47 -14.18
N GLN A 171 -4.15 5.95 -14.21
CA GLN A 171 -4.92 6.26 -15.41
C GLN A 171 -5.11 5.04 -16.34
N MET A 172 -5.00 3.82 -15.80
CA MET A 172 -5.27 2.57 -16.49
C MET A 172 -6.58 1.96 -15.97
N LEU A 173 -7.39 1.38 -16.84
CA LEU A 173 -8.65 0.75 -16.43
C LEU A 173 -8.59 -0.75 -16.63
N LYS A 174 -8.71 -1.49 -15.52
CA LYS A 174 -9.02 -2.91 -15.52
C LYS A 174 -10.30 -3.13 -14.76
N ILE A 175 -11.33 -3.56 -15.49
CA ILE A 175 -12.65 -3.82 -14.94
C ILE A 175 -12.94 -5.31 -15.06
N THR A 176 -13.33 -5.94 -13.96
CA THR A 176 -13.72 -7.36 -13.94
C THR A 176 -15.11 -7.52 -13.35
N ARG A 177 -15.84 -8.55 -13.80
CA ARG A 177 -17.05 -9.01 -13.11
C ARG A 177 -16.66 -9.83 -11.90
N THR A 178 -17.37 -9.62 -10.80
CA THR A 178 -17.16 -10.38 -9.56
C THR A 178 -18.49 -10.57 -8.84
N ASN A 179 -18.53 -11.52 -7.90
CA ASN A 179 -19.66 -11.65 -6.99
C ASN A 179 -19.70 -10.43 -6.05
N ALA A 180 -20.81 -9.70 -6.03
CA ALA A 180 -20.93 -8.44 -5.31
C ALA A 180 -20.78 -8.64 -3.78
N LEU A 181 -21.33 -9.74 -3.24
CA LEU A 181 -21.24 -10.02 -1.80
C LEU A 181 -19.80 -10.34 -1.39
N ALA A 182 -19.10 -11.16 -2.18
CA ALA A 182 -17.69 -11.48 -1.97
C ALA A 182 -16.80 -10.23 -2.07
N LEU A 183 -17.11 -9.31 -2.99
CA LEU A 183 -16.44 -8.01 -3.09
C LEU A 183 -16.60 -7.20 -1.79
N HIS A 184 -17.83 -7.04 -1.29
CA HIS A 184 -18.07 -6.34 -0.02
C HIS A 184 -17.35 -7.00 1.16
N GLN A 185 -17.36 -8.34 1.24
CA GLN A 185 -16.68 -9.07 2.30
C GLN A 185 -15.17 -8.83 2.26
N LYS A 186 -14.56 -8.88 1.06
CA LYS A 186 -13.14 -8.59 0.85
C LYS A 186 -12.79 -7.16 1.26
N LEU A 187 -13.54 -6.17 0.78
CA LEU A 187 -13.29 -4.75 1.08
C LEU A 187 -13.48 -4.44 2.56
N ARG A 188 -14.47 -5.06 3.21
CA ARG A 188 -14.68 -4.91 4.65
C ARG A 188 -13.56 -5.55 5.46
N ALA A 189 -13.11 -6.74 5.07
CA ALA A 189 -11.98 -7.41 5.73
C ALA A 189 -10.70 -6.55 5.66
N GLN A 190 -10.49 -5.82 4.57
CA GLN A 190 -9.39 -4.87 4.46
C GLN A 190 -9.51 -3.72 5.48
N VAL A 191 -10.71 -3.15 5.67
CA VAL A 191 -10.94 -2.12 6.69
C VAL A 191 -10.69 -2.67 8.10
N ASP A 192 -11.21 -3.86 8.39
CA ASP A 192 -11.01 -4.49 9.71
C ASP A 192 -9.52 -4.77 9.98
N HIS A 193 -8.79 -5.17 8.94
CA HIS A 193 -7.34 -5.38 9.00
C HIS A 193 -6.58 -4.07 9.25
N GLU A 194 -6.89 -2.99 8.54
CA GLU A 194 -6.28 -1.67 8.75
C GLU A 194 -6.53 -1.11 10.16
N GLN A 195 -7.71 -1.39 10.73
CA GLN A 195 -8.08 -1.00 12.09
C GLN A 195 -7.55 -1.93 13.19
N ALA A 196 -7.05 -3.11 12.85
CA ALA A 196 -6.50 -4.04 13.83
C ALA A 196 -5.30 -3.40 14.56
N PRO A 197 -5.07 -3.72 15.85
CA PRO A 197 -3.82 -3.36 16.49
C PRO A 197 -2.65 -4.04 15.76
N PRO A 198 -1.43 -3.48 15.81
CA PRO A 198 -0.26 -4.16 15.29
C PRO A 198 -0.11 -5.54 15.92
N ALA A 199 0.32 -6.52 15.14
CA ALA A 199 0.73 -7.81 15.68
C ALA A 199 1.90 -7.61 16.65
N PRO A 200 1.99 -8.41 17.73
CA PRO A 200 3.20 -8.43 18.53
C PRO A 200 4.39 -8.83 17.64
N PRO A 201 5.59 -8.26 17.86
CA PRO A 201 6.77 -8.68 17.14
C PRO A 201 7.04 -10.17 17.40
N PRO A 202 7.61 -10.89 16.43
CA PRO A 202 7.96 -12.30 16.63
C PRO A 202 9.02 -12.44 17.73
N ASP A 203 8.86 -13.44 18.59
CA ASP A 203 9.77 -13.66 19.72
C ASP A 203 11.20 -14.03 19.29
N SER A 204 11.36 -14.59 18.08
CA SER A 204 12.65 -14.97 17.51
C SER A 204 12.66 -14.91 15.98
N ILE A 205 13.85 -14.98 15.40
CA ILE A 205 14.02 -15.07 13.93
C ILE A 205 13.33 -16.31 13.37
N ARG A 206 13.37 -17.45 14.08
CA ARG A 206 12.65 -18.67 13.72
C ARG A 206 11.14 -18.46 13.68
N ALA A 207 10.59 -17.72 14.64
CA ALA A 207 9.17 -17.41 14.69
C ALA A 207 8.75 -16.52 13.52
N ALA A 208 9.60 -15.56 13.13
CA ALA A 208 9.38 -14.65 12.01
C ALA A 208 9.44 -15.33 10.63
N LEU A 209 10.18 -16.44 10.50
CA LEU A 209 10.33 -17.16 9.24
C LEU A 209 9.00 -17.73 8.74
N PRO A 210 8.74 -17.66 7.41
CA PRO A 210 7.61 -18.34 6.81
C PRO A 210 7.64 -19.84 7.12
N THR A 211 6.52 -20.39 7.59
CA THR A 211 6.44 -21.77 8.11
C THR A 211 7.04 -22.81 7.17
N ASN A 212 6.80 -22.68 5.86
CA ASN A 212 7.28 -23.63 4.84
C ASN A 212 8.80 -23.62 4.63
N TYR A 213 9.52 -22.62 5.16
CA TYR A 213 10.97 -22.47 5.00
C TYR A 213 11.74 -22.66 6.31
N ARG A 214 11.07 -22.87 7.45
CA ARG A 214 11.71 -23.06 8.76
C ARG A 214 12.68 -24.24 8.78
N GLU A 215 12.32 -25.34 8.10
CA GLU A 215 13.19 -26.53 7.99
C GLU A 215 14.34 -26.35 6.98
N SER A 216 14.18 -25.40 6.05
CA SER A 216 15.18 -25.11 5.02
C SER A 216 16.33 -24.27 5.56
N PHE A 217 16.20 -23.63 6.71
CA PHE A 217 17.26 -22.88 7.39
C PHE A 217 17.64 -23.57 8.70
N LYS A 218 18.93 -23.61 8.98
CA LYS A 218 19.49 -24.20 10.22
C LYS A 218 20.65 -23.35 10.67
N ASP A 219 20.84 -23.25 11.98
CA ASP A 219 22.04 -22.62 12.52
C ASP A 219 23.28 -23.36 12.03
N MET A 220 24.27 -22.59 11.59
CA MET A 220 25.52 -23.10 11.04
C MET A 220 26.67 -22.67 11.93
N GLU A 221 27.63 -23.56 12.17
CA GLU A 221 28.85 -23.16 12.86
C GLU A 221 29.62 -22.15 12.01
N ARG A 222 29.94 -21.02 12.64
CA ARG A 222 30.82 -20.02 12.05
C ARG A 222 32.26 -20.43 12.32
N LYS A 223 33.06 -20.47 11.26
CA LYS A 223 34.51 -20.65 11.37
C LYS A 223 35.20 -19.31 11.15
N ASP A 224 36.23 -19.04 11.93
CA ASP A 224 37.05 -17.84 11.74
C ASP A 224 37.62 -17.81 10.32
N GLY A 225 37.56 -16.63 9.70
CA GLY A 225 37.96 -16.43 8.31
C GLY A 225 36.98 -16.92 7.24
N GLN A 226 35.88 -17.62 7.58
CA GLN A 226 34.89 -18.08 6.60
C GLN A 226 33.60 -17.24 6.62
N PRO A 227 32.91 -17.10 5.48
CA PRO A 227 31.62 -16.41 5.41
C PRO A 227 30.45 -17.29 5.89
N SER A 228 30.68 -18.57 6.23
CA SER A 228 29.62 -19.49 6.61
C SER A 228 28.82 -19.01 7.83
N GLY A 229 27.50 -19.17 7.78
CA GLY A 229 26.60 -18.69 8.82
C GLY A 229 25.24 -18.25 8.30
N LEU A 230 24.37 -17.83 9.22
CA LEU A 230 23.14 -17.12 8.92
C LEU A 230 23.33 -15.62 9.11
N TYR A 231 22.79 -14.84 8.17
CA TYR A 231 22.79 -13.38 8.22
C TYR A 231 21.43 -12.82 7.83
N LEU A 232 20.94 -11.88 8.62
CA LEU A 232 19.63 -11.25 8.49
C LEU A 232 19.79 -9.78 8.12
N SER A 233 19.01 -9.35 7.13
CA SER A 233 18.75 -7.95 6.84
C SER A 233 17.27 -7.66 7.08
N THR A 234 16.98 -6.55 7.74
CA THR A 234 15.61 -6.11 8.05
C THR A 234 15.42 -4.68 7.57
N TYR A 235 14.24 -4.35 7.05
CA TYR A 235 13.86 -2.97 6.73
C TYR A 235 12.34 -2.82 6.69
N ILE A 236 11.77 -2.07 7.63
CA ILE A 236 10.32 -1.88 7.78
C ILE A 236 9.60 -3.25 7.86
N ASP A 237 8.84 -3.66 6.86
CA ASP A 237 8.16 -4.96 6.83
C ASP A 237 8.95 -6.02 6.06
N TRP A 238 9.99 -5.63 5.34
CA TRP A 238 10.81 -6.49 4.48
C TRP A 238 11.94 -7.15 5.25
N ARG A 239 12.20 -8.41 4.91
CA ARG A 239 13.21 -9.27 5.53
C ARG A 239 13.96 -10.05 4.48
N ARG A 240 15.26 -10.23 4.72
CA ARG A 240 16.11 -11.13 3.95
C ARG A 240 16.99 -11.96 4.87
N LEU A 241 16.94 -13.27 4.72
CA LEU A 241 17.82 -14.20 5.43
C LEU A 241 18.70 -14.91 4.41
N VAL A 242 20.01 -14.74 4.54
CA VAL A 242 20.99 -15.50 3.78
C VAL A 242 21.65 -16.52 4.69
N GLY A 243 21.68 -17.77 4.24
CA GLY A 243 22.45 -18.85 4.84
C GLY A 243 23.56 -19.27 3.90
N LEU A 244 24.80 -19.16 4.36
CA LEU A 244 26.00 -19.53 3.63
C LEU A 244 26.60 -20.78 4.27
N ASP A 245 26.80 -21.83 3.48
CA ASP A 245 27.50 -23.02 3.95
C ASP A 245 29.00 -22.96 3.68
N ALA A 246 29.76 -23.81 4.38
CA ALA A 246 31.21 -23.89 4.21
C ALA A 246 31.61 -24.53 2.87
N ASP A 247 30.69 -25.24 2.21
CA ASP A 247 30.95 -25.96 0.96
C ASP A 247 30.74 -25.07 -0.27
N GLY A 248 30.28 -23.82 -0.10
CA GLY A 248 30.07 -22.84 -1.16
C GLY A 248 28.64 -22.80 -1.73
N ASN A 249 27.63 -23.30 -1.02
CA ASN A 249 26.22 -23.11 -1.36
C ASN A 249 25.56 -22.05 -0.48
N TYR A 250 24.58 -21.36 -1.05
CA TYR A 250 23.76 -20.36 -0.36
C TYR A 250 22.28 -20.73 -0.42
N ARG A 251 21.53 -20.20 0.56
CA ARG A 251 20.07 -20.06 0.56
C ARG A 251 19.75 -18.61 0.88
N LEU A 252 18.94 -17.96 0.07
CA LEU A 252 18.51 -16.58 0.27
C LEU A 252 16.99 -16.52 0.24
N LEU A 253 16.39 -16.02 1.31
CA LEU A 253 14.94 -15.91 1.46
C LEU A 253 14.55 -14.46 1.67
N PHE A 254 13.63 -13.97 0.84
CA PHE A 254 12.95 -12.69 0.99
C PHE A 254 11.53 -12.95 1.47
N TRP A 255 11.06 -12.16 2.44
CA TRP A 255 9.64 -12.14 2.81
C TRP A 255 9.27 -10.80 3.44
N LYS A 256 7.96 -10.60 3.58
CA LYS A 256 7.39 -9.54 4.41
C LYS A 256 6.62 -10.15 5.56
N ASN A 257 6.61 -9.52 6.73
CA ASN A 257 5.62 -9.79 7.76
C ASN A 257 4.59 -8.68 7.74
N ASP A 258 3.31 -9.05 7.62
CA ASP A 258 2.24 -8.10 7.75
C ASP A 258 2.22 -7.48 9.16
N HIS A 259 2.23 -6.14 9.25
CA HIS A 259 2.34 -5.46 10.55
C HIS A 259 1.11 -5.64 11.46
N LYS A 260 -0.03 -6.07 10.94
CA LYS A 260 -1.29 -6.30 11.69
C LYS A 260 -1.47 -7.76 12.08
N THR A 261 -1.13 -8.69 11.21
CA THR A 261 -1.36 -10.13 11.43
C THR A 261 -0.08 -10.91 11.76
N GLY A 262 1.09 -10.34 11.44
CA GLY A 262 2.40 -11.02 11.52
C GLY A 262 2.63 -12.03 10.40
N GLU A 263 1.63 -12.28 9.54
CA GLU A 263 1.69 -13.32 8.52
C GLU A 263 2.74 -13.01 7.46
N ALA A 264 3.46 -14.06 7.04
CA ALA A 264 4.48 -13.93 6.02
C ALA A 264 3.86 -13.87 4.61
N SER A 265 4.27 -12.89 3.81
CA SER A 265 3.86 -12.71 2.41
C SER A 265 5.03 -12.29 1.51
N GLY A 266 4.79 -12.14 0.20
CA GLY A 266 5.82 -11.69 -0.74
C GLY A 266 7.04 -12.61 -0.85
N ILE A 267 6.87 -13.89 -0.52
CA ILE A 267 7.97 -14.84 -0.32
C ILE A 267 8.70 -15.14 -1.64
N ARG A 268 10.02 -14.91 -1.66
CA ARG A 268 10.91 -15.29 -2.76
C ARG A 268 12.12 -16.02 -2.19
N HIS A 269 12.55 -17.07 -2.87
CA HIS A 269 13.64 -17.93 -2.39
C HIS A 269 14.58 -18.28 -3.53
N TYR A 270 15.88 -18.19 -3.23
CA TYR A 270 16.97 -18.53 -4.13
C TYR A 270 17.92 -19.49 -3.41
N SER A 271 18.50 -20.40 -4.17
CA SER A 271 19.53 -21.31 -3.68
C SER A 271 20.48 -21.64 -4.82
N GLY A 272 21.76 -21.75 -4.52
CA GLY A 272 22.75 -22.01 -5.55
C GLY A 272 24.16 -22.03 -4.96
N ARG A 273 25.15 -21.78 -5.82
CA ARG A 273 26.55 -21.66 -5.42
C ARG A 273 26.90 -20.20 -5.16
N TYR A 274 27.80 -19.97 -4.21
CA TYR A 274 28.48 -18.69 -4.09
C TYR A 274 29.98 -18.87 -4.26
N ARG A 275 30.64 -17.81 -4.69
CA ARG A 275 32.09 -17.74 -4.85
C ARG A 275 32.64 -16.66 -3.95
N VAL A 276 33.82 -16.90 -3.39
CA VAL A 276 34.61 -15.90 -2.68
C VAL A 276 35.65 -15.37 -3.65
N LEU A 277 35.70 -14.06 -3.81
CA LEU A 277 36.61 -13.35 -4.70
C LEU A 277 37.42 -12.38 -3.85
N ASP A 278 38.75 -12.50 -3.90
CA ASP A 278 39.63 -11.48 -3.35
C ASP A 278 39.73 -10.33 -4.37
N THR A 279 39.48 -9.10 -3.96
CA THR A 279 39.63 -7.93 -4.83
C THR A 279 41.09 -7.49 -4.90
N GLU A 280 41.43 -6.65 -5.88
CA GLU A 280 42.80 -6.11 -6.01
C GLU A 280 43.23 -5.31 -4.78
N GLU A 281 42.26 -4.71 -4.08
CA GLU A 281 42.42 -3.92 -2.87
C GLU A 281 42.47 -4.77 -1.59
N GLY A 282 42.36 -6.10 -1.71
CA GLY A 282 42.39 -7.04 -0.59
C GLY A 282 41.05 -7.24 0.11
N ASP A 283 39.94 -6.77 -0.46
CA ASP A 283 38.61 -7.01 0.07
C ASP A 283 38.13 -8.43 -0.26
N CYS A 284 37.23 -8.95 0.57
CA CYS A 284 36.58 -10.23 0.35
C CYS A 284 35.16 -10.02 -0.20
N LEU A 285 34.95 -10.27 -1.49
CA LEU A 285 33.65 -10.16 -2.15
C LEU A 285 33.03 -11.54 -2.37
N LEU A 286 31.85 -11.75 -1.81
CA LEU A 286 31.01 -12.93 -2.07
C LEU A 286 30.14 -12.65 -3.29
N ARG A 287 30.09 -13.59 -4.24
CA ARG A 287 29.16 -13.53 -5.37
C ARG A 287 28.21 -14.71 -5.37
N LEU A 288 26.92 -14.44 -5.21
CA LEU A 288 25.84 -15.42 -5.26
C LEU A 288 25.42 -15.63 -6.73
N ASP A 289 25.38 -16.88 -7.18
CA ASP A 289 24.86 -17.21 -8.51
C ASP A 289 23.32 -17.19 -8.47
N LEU A 290 22.71 -16.00 -8.44
CA LEU A 290 21.26 -15.80 -8.42
C LEU A 290 20.63 -16.18 -9.77
N VAL A 291 19.60 -17.02 -9.75
CA VAL A 291 18.82 -17.42 -10.93
C VAL A 291 17.42 -16.85 -10.83
N PHE A 292 17.12 -15.82 -11.62
CA PHE A 292 15.83 -15.14 -11.57
C PHE A 292 14.71 -15.96 -12.21
N THR A 293 13.57 -15.98 -11.53
CA THR A 293 12.30 -16.52 -12.00
C THR A 293 11.30 -15.40 -12.30
N GLY A 294 10.15 -15.71 -12.89
CA GLY A 294 9.07 -14.74 -13.12
C GLY A 294 8.45 -14.13 -11.85
N LYS A 295 8.83 -14.61 -10.65
CA LYS A 295 8.45 -14.02 -9.36
C LYS A 295 9.50 -13.05 -8.80
N SER A 296 10.67 -12.95 -9.44
CA SER A 296 11.76 -12.10 -8.98
C SER A 296 11.44 -10.63 -9.20
N LEU A 297 11.96 -9.78 -8.33
CA LEU A 297 11.97 -8.34 -8.49
C LEU A 297 13.32 -7.89 -9.06
N GLY A 298 13.34 -6.77 -9.78
CA GLY A 298 14.59 -6.22 -10.30
C GLY A 298 15.60 -5.90 -9.19
N SER A 299 15.11 -5.48 -8.02
CA SER A 299 15.91 -5.22 -6.82
C SER A 299 16.56 -6.46 -6.21
N ASP A 300 16.08 -7.67 -6.52
CA ASP A 300 16.68 -8.90 -5.99
C ASP A 300 18.11 -9.10 -6.52
N ALA A 301 18.48 -8.43 -7.62
CA ALA A 301 19.83 -8.41 -8.15
C ALA A 301 20.84 -7.67 -7.26
N ASP A 302 20.39 -6.78 -6.37
CA ASP A 302 21.26 -6.02 -5.46
C ASP A 302 21.92 -6.94 -4.40
N ASP A 303 21.39 -8.16 -4.23
CA ASP A 303 21.86 -9.16 -3.28
C ASP A 303 22.84 -10.19 -3.91
N ASP A 304 23.26 -10.00 -5.17
CA ASP A 304 24.20 -10.92 -5.84
C ASP A 304 25.66 -10.75 -5.36
N GLY A 305 26.03 -9.56 -4.89
CA GLY A 305 27.40 -9.20 -4.50
C GLY A 305 27.43 -8.67 -3.07
N LEU A 306 28.15 -9.36 -2.18
CA LEU A 306 28.22 -9.03 -0.76
C LEU A 306 29.67 -8.96 -0.28
N TYR A 307 30.13 -7.80 0.18
CA TYR A 307 31.43 -7.67 0.84
C TYR A 307 31.38 -8.27 2.24
N LEU A 308 32.33 -9.16 2.55
CA LEU A 308 32.52 -9.66 3.91
C LEU A 308 33.40 -8.69 4.68
N MET A 309 32.81 -8.00 5.65
CA MET A 309 33.48 -7.11 6.59
C MET A 309 33.62 -7.77 7.96
N ARG A 310 34.63 -7.38 8.74
CA ARG A 310 34.78 -7.80 10.13
C ARG A 310 35.09 -6.61 11.01
N SER A 311 34.31 -6.44 12.08
CA SER A 311 34.60 -5.45 13.11
C SER A 311 34.31 -6.03 14.48
N GLY A 312 35.21 -5.82 15.45
CA GLY A 312 35.04 -6.34 16.82
C GLY A 312 34.82 -7.86 16.90
N GLY A 313 35.32 -8.62 15.93
CA GLY A 313 35.13 -10.08 15.82
C GLY A 313 33.77 -10.52 15.25
N GLN A 314 32.89 -9.59 14.86
CA GLN A 314 31.60 -9.90 14.24
C GLN A 314 31.67 -9.72 12.71
N PRO A 315 31.25 -10.73 11.92
CA PRO A 315 31.18 -10.61 10.47
C PRO A 315 29.92 -9.86 10.05
N LEU A 316 30.03 -8.98 9.06
CA LEU A 316 28.91 -8.32 8.40
C LEU A 316 29.00 -8.55 6.89
N LEU A 317 27.85 -8.68 6.22
CA LEU A 317 27.80 -8.75 4.76
C LEU A 317 27.22 -7.43 4.23
N LEU A 318 27.98 -6.69 3.44
CA LEU A 318 27.57 -5.40 2.89
C LEU A 318 27.19 -5.56 1.42
N GLN A 319 26.02 -5.07 1.01
CA GLN A 319 25.63 -5.12 -0.39
C GLN A 319 26.55 -4.23 -1.24
N ALA A 320 27.18 -4.82 -2.25
CA ALA A 320 28.07 -4.11 -3.17
C ALA A 320 27.35 -2.96 -3.89
N ALA A 321 26.09 -3.19 -4.30
CA ALA A 321 25.25 -2.18 -4.96
C ALA A 321 24.89 -0.97 -4.07
N ARG A 322 25.14 -1.05 -2.75
CA ARG A 322 24.75 -0.02 -1.77
C ARG A 322 25.92 0.67 -1.08
N LEU A 323 27.16 0.41 -1.50
CA LEU A 323 28.33 1.00 -0.84
C LEU A 323 28.31 2.54 -0.87
N GLU A 324 27.82 3.18 -1.94
CA GLU A 324 27.71 4.64 -2.00
C GLU A 324 26.68 5.20 -1.00
N ASP A 325 25.57 4.49 -0.78
CA ASP A 325 24.57 4.84 0.23
C ASP A 325 25.14 4.71 1.64
N MET A 326 25.83 3.60 1.91
CA MET A 326 26.52 3.38 3.17
C MET A 326 27.59 4.46 3.42
N ALA A 327 28.44 4.78 2.44
CA ALA A 327 29.45 5.82 2.56
C ALA A 327 28.85 7.20 2.88
N THR A 328 27.69 7.50 2.28
CA THR A 328 26.94 8.74 2.55
C THR A 328 26.39 8.77 3.96
N ALA A 329 25.84 7.66 4.45
CA ALA A 329 25.37 7.54 5.83
C ALA A 329 26.52 7.63 6.85
N ILE A 330 27.66 6.98 6.58
CA ILE A 330 28.83 6.99 7.46
C ILE A 330 29.37 8.42 7.58
N GLY A 331 29.61 9.10 6.46
CA GLY A 331 30.16 10.46 6.48
C GLY A 331 29.18 11.54 6.96
N GLY A 332 27.87 11.30 6.88
CA GLY A 332 26.86 12.28 7.32
C GLY A 332 26.35 12.08 8.74
N ARG A 333 26.24 10.81 9.20
CA ARG A 333 25.53 10.44 10.44
C ARG A 333 26.31 9.46 11.32
N ALA A 334 27.50 9.01 10.91
CA ALA A 334 28.26 7.97 11.58
C ALA A 334 27.47 6.65 11.76
N THR A 335 26.56 6.33 10.83
CA THR A 335 25.82 5.06 10.79
C THR A 335 26.09 4.30 9.50
N MET A 336 25.82 3.00 9.48
CA MET A 336 25.89 2.18 8.25
C MET A 336 24.77 2.50 7.25
N GLY A 337 23.84 3.39 7.59
CA GLY A 337 22.64 3.68 6.78
C GLY A 337 21.56 2.63 6.95
N SER A 338 20.59 2.57 6.03
CA SER A 338 19.47 1.64 6.10
C SER A 338 19.93 0.20 6.37
N SER A 339 19.27 -0.49 7.30
CA SER A 339 19.56 -1.90 7.61
C SER A 339 19.27 -2.86 6.45
N GLU A 340 18.70 -2.36 5.35
CA GLU A 340 18.64 -3.09 4.09
C GLU A 340 20.00 -3.16 3.36
N HIS A 341 20.94 -2.28 3.66
CA HIS A 341 22.21 -2.23 2.93
C HIS A 341 23.20 -3.32 3.36
N TYR A 342 22.93 -3.98 4.49
CA TYR A 342 23.82 -4.99 5.06
C TYR A 342 23.04 -6.11 5.75
N PHE A 343 23.73 -7.22 5.98
CA PHE A 343 23.21 -8.35 6.73
C PHE A 343 24.03 -8.54 8.01
N GLN A 344 23.30 -8.65 9.12
CA GLN A 344 23.86 -8.90 10.43
C GLN A 344 23.92 -10.39 10.74
N PRO A 345 24.95 -10.84 11.44
CA PRO A 345 25.07 -12.22 11.85
C PRO A 345 23.97 -12.59 12.85
N VAL A 346 23.24 -13.68 12.61
CA VAL A 346 22.17 -14.16 13.52
C VAL A 346 22.20 -15.67 13.78
N ARG A 347 21.48 -16.10 14.81
CA ARG A 347 20.97 -17.45 15.01
C ARG A 347 19.44 -17.46 14.97
N LEU A 348 18.85 -18.60 14.63
CA LEU A 348 17.40 -18.72 14.49
C LEU A 348 16.65 -18.45 15.80
N ASP A 349 17.26 -18.76 16.94
CA ASP A 349 16.65 -18.55 18.25
C ASP A 349 17.03 -17.20 18.88
N ASP A 350 17.79 -16.35 18.17
CA ASP A 350 18.05 -14.99 18.61
C ASP A 350 16.73 -14.17 18.63
N PRO A 351 16.60 -13.21 19.57
CA PRO A 351 15.48 -12.29 19.57
C PRO A 351 15.43 -11.55 18.24
N PHE A 352 14.21 -11.27 17.78
CA PHE A 352 14.05 -10.52 16.55
C PHE A 352 14.62 -9.09 16.71
N PRO A 353 15.49 -8.62 15.81
CA PRO A 353 16.14 -7.33 16.00
C PRO A 353 15.12 -6.19 15.97
N VAL A 354 15.29 -5.23 16.88
CA VAL A 354 14.51 -3.99 16.86
C VAL A 354 14.93 -3.19 15.63
N GLU A 355 13.95 -2.74 14.86
CA GLU A 355 14.21 -1.94 13.67
C GLU A 355 14.69 -0.54 14.04
N ASN A 356 15.78 -0.12 13.40
CA ASN A 356 16.22 1.27 13.37
C ASN A 356 16.34 1.71 11.92
N SER A 357 15.57 2.73 11.52
CA SER A 357 15.60 3.27 10.15
C SER A 357 16.96 3.82 9.74
N ASP A 358 17.73 4.32 10.71
CA ASP A 358 19.09 4.83 10.48
C ASP A 358 20.17 3.72 10.55
N GLY A 359 19.74 2.48 10.79
CA GLY A 359 20.57 1.29 10.91
C GLY A 359 21.40 1.24 12.20
N MET A 360 22.55 0.58 12.10
CA MET A 360 23.52 0.48 13.19
C MET A 360 24.59 1.56 13.08
N ASP A 361 25.24 1.87 14.19
CA ASP A 361 26.43 2.72 14.21
C ASP A 361 27.51 2.17 13.27
N ALA A 362 28.22 3.08 12.62
CA ALA A 362 29.32 2.73 11.74
C ALA A 362 30.46 2.08 12.56
N PRO A 363 31.01 0.94 12.12
CA PRO A 363 32.24 0.39 12.67
C PRO A 363 33.42 1.37 12.56
N PRO A 364 34.53 1.11 13.27
CA PRO A 364 35.78 1.81 13.06
C PRO A 364 36.15 1.83 11.58
N PHE A 365 36.69 2.97 11.12
CA PHE A 365 36.93 3.20 9.70
C PHE A 365 37.88 2.16 9.08
N GLU A 366 38.89 1.76 9.85
CA GLU A 366 39.89 0.75 9.49
C GLU A 366 39.30 -0.66 9.28
N ASP A 367 38.13 -0.93 9.85
CA ASP A 367 37.44 -2.22 9.72
C ASP A 367 36.59 -2.29 8.43
N LEU A 368 36.32 -1.15 7.79
CA LEU A 368 35.51 -1.09 6.56
C LEU A 368 36.28 -1.73 5.38
N PRO A 369 35.59 -2.34 4.40
CA PRO A 369 36.24 -2.76 3.15
C PRO A 369 36.92 -1.58 2.45
N ALA A 370 38.06 -1.79 1.82
CA ALA A 370 38.81 -0.78 1.08
C ALA A 370 37.94 -0.06 0.04
N ALA A 371 37.05 -0.79 -0.65
CA ALA A 371 36.06 -0.21 -1.56
C ALA A 371 35.14 0.82 -0.87
N LEU A 372 34.73 0.56 0.37
CA LEU A 372 33.88 1.47 1.14
C LEU A 372 34.71 2.63 1.74
N GLN A 373 35.93 2.37 2.21
CA GLN A 373 36.86 3.40 2.69
C GLN A 373 37.13 4.45 1.60
N ALA A 374 37.42 4.01 0.37
CA ALA A 374 37.64 4.89 -0.77
C ALA A 374 36.42 5.77 -1.06
N LEU A 375 35.21 5.22 -0.94
CA LEU A 375 33.98 5.97 -1.13
C LEU A 375 33.72 6.97 -0.01
N VAL A 376 34.01 6.64 1.26
CA VAL A 376 33.88 7.55 2.40
C VAL A 376 34.83 8.74 2.26
N HIS A 377 36.06 8.53 1.78
CA HIS A 377 37.06 9.58 1.54
C HIS A 377 36.82 10.44 0.30
N ARG A 378 35.87 10.08 -0.56
CA ARG A 378 35.50 10.91 -1.71
C ARG A 378 35.01 12.27 -1.23
N GLU A 379 35.46 13.34 -1.87
CA GLU A 379 35.00 14.69 -1.58
C GLU A 379 33.46 14.75 -1.59
N PRO A 380 32.83 15.34 -0.54
CA PRO A 380 31.39 15.50 -0.50
C PRO A 380 30.90 16.29 -1.72
N LEU A 381 29.76 15.89 -2.27
CA LEU A 381 29.07 16.70 -3.28
C LEU A 381 28.61 17.99 -2.62
N ARG A 382 28.86 19.13 -3.26
CA ARG A 382 28.42 20.45 -2.83
C ARG A 382 27.45 21.00 -3.87
N ALA A 383 26.18 21.05 -3.52
CA ALA A 383 25.11 21.51 -4.39
C ALA A 383 24.58 22.86 -3.90
N THR A 384 24.41 23.82 -4.79
CA THR A 384 23.84 25.14 -4.47
C THR A 384 22.36 25.14 -4.83
N ILE A 385 21.52 25.63 -3.92
CA ILE A 385 20.10 25.85 -4.21
C ILE A 385 19.99 26.96 -5.27
N ILE A 386 19.39 26.65 -6.41
CA ILE A 386 19.16 27.61 -7.50
C ILE A 386 17.71 28.11 -7.54
N GLU A 387 16.78 27.32 -7.01
CA GLU A 387 15.35 27.62 -7.04
C GLU A 387 14.66 27.01 -5.82
N VAL A 388 13.73 27.75 -5.21
CA VAL A 388 12.86 27.26 -4.13
C VAL A 388 11.43 27.19 -4.68
N GLY A 389 10.82 26.02 -4.56
CA GLY A 389 9.48 25.75 -5.07
C GLY A 389 8.40 26.49 -4.30
N ALA A 390 7.25 26.63 -4.95
CA ALA A 390 6.07 27.22 -4.33
C ALA A 390 5.60 26.34 -3.16
N ASP A 391 5.36 26.99 -2.02
CA ASP A 391 4.73 26.39 -0.86
C ASP A 391 3.23 26.23 -1.12
N ASN A 392 2.85 25.08 -1.67
CA ASN A 392 1.48 24.81 -2.10
C ASN A 392 0.62 24.14 -1.01
N ASP A 393 1.24 23.65 0.06
CA ASP A 393 0.53 22.94 1.14
C ASP A 393 1.11 23.30 2.52
N PRO A 394 0.39 24.10 3.33
CA PRO A 394 0.85 24.46 4.67
C PRO A 394 0.85 23.28 5.65
N GLU A 395 0.19 22.15 5.34
CA GLU A 395 0.27 20.92 6.12
C GLU A 395 1.53 20.09 5.78
N ASP A 396 2.20 20.37 4.66
CA ASP A 396 3.46 19.73 4.30
C ASP A 396 4.63 20.33 5.09
N SER A 397 5.40 19.43 5.72
CA SER A 397 6.60 19.74 6.49
C SER A 397 7.86 19.81 5.61
N THR A 398 7.70 19.65 4.30
CA THR A 398 8.77 19.69 3.31
C THR A 398 8.54 20.74 2.23
N VAL A 399 9.62 21.40 1.83
CA VAL A 399 9.65 22.34 0.69
C VAL A 399 10.60 21.78 -0.36
N MET A 400 10.13 21.72 -1.60
CA MET A 400 10.97 21.32 -2.73
C MET A 400 11.88 22.48 -3.14
N VAL A 401 13.16 22.18 -3.31
CA VAL A 401 14.16 23.09 -3.89
C VAL A 401 14.85 22.41 -5.06
N TRP A 402 15.39 23.16 -6.01
CA TRP A 402 16.26 22.60 -7.05
C TRP A 402 17.68 23.05 -6.82
N VAL A 403 18.61 22.14 -7.05
CA VAL A 403 20.04 22.39 -6.92
C VAL A 403 20.73 22.37 -8.28
N ASP A 404 21.90 22.99 -8.36
CA ASP A 404 22.76 23.10 -9.55
C ASP A 404 23.45 21.80 -9.97
N LEU A 405 23.30 20.73 -9.18
CA LEU A 405 23.80 19.40 -9.51
C LEU A 405 22.66 18.46 -9.91
N GLY A 406 22.94 17.58 -10.86
CA GLY A 406 22.04 16.53 -11.31
C GLY A 406 22.57 15.13 -11.03
N LYS A 407 21.91 14.14 -11.63
CA LYS A 407 22.34 12.73 -11.54
C LYS A 407 23.71 12.50 -12.20
N ASN A 408 24.06 13.29 -13.21
CA ASN A 408 25.32 13.17 -13.93
C ASN A 408 26.51 13.59 -13.06
N ASP A 409 26.25 14.47 -12.08
CA ASP A 409 27.23 14.95 -11.10
C ASP A 409 27.35 14.01 -9.89
N GLY A 410 26.51 12.97 -9.84
CA GLY A 410 26.54 11.93 -8.81
C GLY A 410 25.46 12.06 -7.74
N LEU A 411 24.48 12.96 -7.87
CA LEU A 411 23.30 12.92 -7.00
C LEU A 411 22.47 11.67 -7.28
N ARG A 412 21.88 11.10 -6.23
CA ARG A 412 21.11 9.85 -6.29
C ARG A 412 19.76 10.03 -5.60
N MET A 413 18.76 9.28 -6.04
CA MET A 413 17.44 9.30 -5.43
C MET A 413 17.56 8.95 -3.94
N ASN A 414 16.84 9.67 -3.09
CA ASN A 414 16.89 9.54 -1.62
C ASN A 414 18.27 9.82 -0.99
N MET A 415 19.22 10.41 -1.73
CA MET A 415 20.48 10.87 -1.14
C MET A 415 20.19 12.02 -0.16
N PRO A 416 20.65 11.93 1.10
CA PRO A 416 20.52 13.03 2.05
C PRO A 416 21.45 14.18 1.66
N LEU A 417 20.95 15.40 1.82
CA LEU A 417 21.71 16.63 1.63
C LEU A 417 21.47 17.53 2.85
N MET A 418 22.53 18.17 3.33
CA MET A 418 22.49 18.93 4.58
C MET A 418 23.31 20.20 4.49
N SER A 419 23.00 21.20 5.30
CA SER A 419 23.84 22.39 5.37
C SER A 419 25.24 22.09 5.92
N PRO A 420 26.30 22.74 5.38
CA PRO A 420 27.63 22.72 5.99
C PRO A 420 27.59 23.17 7.45
N LYS A 421 28.59 22.74 8.25
CA LYS A 421 28.67 23.01 9.69
C LYS A 421 28.58 24.49 10.06
N ASP A 422 29.16 25.36 9.23
CA ASP A 422 29.21 26.82 9.44
C ASP A 422 28.12 27.59 8.66
N SER A 423 27.14 26.87 8.12
CA SER A 423 26.01 27.49 7.40
C SER A 423 25.13 28.31 8.36
N PRO A 424 24.60 29.46 7.91
CA PRO A 424 23.65 30.26 8.70
C PRO A 424 22.31 29.54 8.93
N ARG A 425 22.02 28.51 8.11
CA ARG A 425 20.81 27.69 8.18
C ARG A 425 21.17 26.23 8.40
N ALA A 426 20.33 25.53 9.16
CA ALA A 426 20.45 24.10 9.40
C ALA A 426 19.44 23.33 8.52
N LEU A 427 19.68 23.34 7.20
CA LEU A 427 18.83 22.65 6.24
C LEU A 427 19.17 21.16 6.22
N TYR A 428 18.14 20.34 6.06
CA TYR A 428 18.28 18.89 5.91
C TYR A 428 17.15 18.36 5.03
N GLY A 429 17.50 17.55 4.04
CA GLY A 429 16.53 16.98 3.13
C GLY A 429 17.08 15.83 2.32
N TRP A 430 16.29 15.38 1.36
CA TRP A 430 16.64 14.26 0.49
C TRP A 430 16.38 14.64 -0.96
N VAL A 431 17.13 14.04 -1.89
CA VAL A 431 16.82 14.13 -3.32
C VAL A 431 15.54 13.34 -3.62
N TRP A 432 14.53 14.00 -4.17
CA TRP A 432 13.20 13.42 -4.48
C TRP A 432 12.86 13.44 -5.96
N GLN A 433 13.46 14.35 -6.73
CA GLN A 433 13.27 14.43 -8.17
C GLN A 433 14.62 14.31 -8.86
N MET A 434 14.73 13.30 -9.71
CA MET A 434 15.94 13.01 -10.46
C MET A 434 15.89 13.64 -11.84
N ASP A 435 16.91 14.44 -12.15
CA ASP A 435 17.13 15.06 -13.46
C ASP A 435 18.61 14.90 -13.85
N PRO A 436 18.95 14.84 -15.15
CA PRO A 436 20.35 14.80 -15.60
C PRO A 436 21.24 15.91 -15.03
N GLU A 437 20.73 17.14 -14.94
CA GLU A 437 21.52 18.35 -14.69
C GLU A 437 21.08 19.11 -13.42
N ARG A 438 19.84 18.93 -12.95
CA ARG A 438 19.36 19.61 -11.73
C ARG A 438 18.33 18.81 -10.93
N CYS A 439 18.75 18.22 -9.81
CA CYS A 439 17.84 17.44 -8.99
C CYS A 439 16.96 18.32 -8.08
N GLY A 440 15.75 17.83 -7.80
CA GLY A 440 14.88 18.40 -6.78
C GLY A 440 15.11 17.73 -5.43
N VAL A 441 15.22 18.54 -4.37
CA VAL A 441 15.50 18.15 -2.99
C VAL A 441 14.33 18.58 -2.11
N GLY A 442 13.73 17.63 -1.38
CA GLY A 442 12.72 17.93 -0.36
C GLY A 442 13.39 18.29 0.96
N ILE A 443 13.37 19.57 1.33
CA ILE A 443 13.98 20.11 2.55
C ILE A 443 12.93 20.16 3.66
N LYS A 444 13.24 19.57 4.82
CA LYS A 444 12.37 19.69 6.00
C LYS A 444 12.42 21.12 6.53
N VAL A 445 11.24 21.70 6.73
CA VAL A 445 11.08 23.08 7.22
C VAL A 445 10.34 23.10 8.55
N ARG A 446 10.63 24.11 9.38
CA ARG A 446 9.87 24.43 10.59
C ARG A 446 8.95 25.59 10.28
N ARG A 447 7.72 25.54 10.80
CA ARG A 447 6.73 26.61 10.68
C ARG A 447 6.43 27.22 12.04
N ASP A 448 6.13 28.51 12.07
CA ASP A 448 5.65 29.20 13.27
C ASP A 448 4.14 29.00 13.48
N ALA A 449 3.58 29.61 14.53
CA ALA A 449 2.16 29.52 14.85
C ALA A 449 1.23 30.14 13.78
N ALA A 450 1.77 30.97 12.88
CA ALA A 450 1.05 31.55 11.76
C ALA A 450 1.20 30.71 10.48
N GLY A 451 1.93 29.59 10.52
CA GLY A 451 2.19 28.70 9.39
C GLY A 451 3.34 29.16 8.49
N ALA A 452 4.03 30.26 8.84
CA ALA A 452 5.15 30.77 8.06
C ALA A 452 6.41 29.95 8.31
N ILE A 453 7.17 29.68 7.25
CA ILE A 453 8.44 28.95 7.34
C ILE A 453 9.47 29.80 8.09
N VAL A 454 10.09 29.21 9.11
CA VAL A 454 11.13 29.82 9.94
C VAL A 454 12.49 29.30 9.49
N ASN A 455 13.40 30.19 9.06
CA ASN A 455 14.75 29.86 8.59
C ASN A 455 14.77 28.79 7.48
N GLY A 456 13.85 28.91 6.52
CA GLY A 456 13.73 28.00 5.37
C GLY A 456 14.85 28.15 4.34
N PRO A 457 14.85 27.27 3.33
CA PRO A 457 15.86 27.31 2.26
C PRO A 457 15.72 28.57 1.39
N GLU A 458 16.85 29.11 0.93
CA GLU A 458 16.94 30.23 -0.01
C GLU A 458 17.87 29.91 -1.19
N PRO A 459 17.65 30.52 -2.37
CA PRO A 459 18.62 30.46 -3.45
C PRO A 459 20.00 30.96 -3.00
N GLY A 460 21.05 30.20 -3.33
CA GLY A 460 22.43 30.44 -2.92
C GLY A 460 22.86 29.67 -1.66
N ASP A 461 21.93 29.07 -0.90
CA ASP A 461 22.30 28.16 0.17
C ASP A 461 23.03 26.93 -0.39
N VAL A 462 24.07 26.48 0.31
CA VAL A 462 24.85 25.30 -0.07
C VAL A 462 24.38 24.10 0.75
N LEU A 463 24.25 22.97 0.08
CA LEU A 463 23.98 21.67 0.66
C LEU A 463 25.12 20.71 0.33
N VAL A 464 25.50 19.88 1.30
CA VAL A 464 26.54 18.87 1.19
C VAL A 464 25.99 17.48 1.41
N SER A 465 26.55 16.49 0.72
CA SER A 465 26.13 15.09 0.88
C SER A 465 26.58 14.45 2.20
N ARG A 466 27.58 15.04 2.87
CA ARG A 466 28.23 14.52 4.09
C ARG A 466 28.79 15.68 4.91
N ALA A 467 29.09 15.46 6.20
CA ALA A 467 29.68 16.49 7.04
C ALA A 467 31.11 16.85 6.55
N ASP A 468 31.41 18.16 6.54
CA ASP A 468 32.74 18.71 6.27
C ASP A 468 33.67 18.59 7.49
#